data_AF-A0A8N4KY84-F1
#
_entry.id   AF-A0A8N4KY84-F1
#
_cell.length_a   1.000
_cell.length_b   1.000
_cell.length_c   1.000
_cell.angle_alpha   90.00
_cell.angle_beta   90.00
_cell.angle_gamma   90.00
#
_symmetry.space_group_name_H-M   'P 1'
#
loop_
_entity.id
_entity.type
_entity.pdbx_description
1 polymer ?
#
loop_
_entity_poly.entity_id
_entity_poly.type
_entity_poly.pdbx_seq_one_letter_code
_entity_poly.pdbx_strand_id
1 'polypeptide(L)'
;MLTHATDHLSIVISIEKPPNFVSVDNLIFIYLNKANWIGFTEFTENAFSALPIRTEVTVGERRFGKVIGAVIACFIPAGKIAELRPNFPAVAANARDTLRHADSCDPRIRDLNLEIRRLVNQQKRKKWIELLMSCNLSTGVSQLWSTVKALSNPKKHDDRVEAQFSGHSSSEPKKCVSY
;
A
#
# COMPACT_ATOMS: atom_id res chain seq x y z
N MET A 1 -3.60 13.21 -51.15
CA MET A 1 -4.13 13.31 -49.78
C MET A 1 -4.56 11.92 -49.37
N LEU A 2 -3.81 11.27 -48.48
CA LEU A 2 -4.08 9.91 -48.00
C LEU A 2 -4.39 10.00 -46.50
N THR A 3 -5.65 9.84 -46.14
CA THR A 3 -6.12 9.72 -44.75
C THR A 3 -5.92 8.27 -44.31
N HIS A 4 -4.90 8.02 -43.50
CA HIS A 4 -4.76 6.75 -42.79
C HIS A 4 -5.90 6.65 -41.76
N ALA A 5 -6.90 5.82 -42.04
CA ALA A 5 -7.90 5.43 -41.07
C ALA A 5 -7.28 4.40 -40.11
N THR A 6 -7.07 4.81 -38.86
CA THR A 6 -6.57 3.96 -37.78
C THR A 6 -7.66 2.97 -37.36
N ASP A 7 -7.43 1.68 -37.65
CA ASP A 7 -8.33 0.55 -37.38
C ASP A 7 -8.24 0.06 -35.92
N HIS A 8 -8.28 0.98 -34.96
CA HIS A 8 -8.20 0.68 -33.53
C HIS A 8 -9.59 0.65 -32.92
N LEU A 9 -10.28 -0.48 -33.08
CA LEU A 9 -11.44 -0.79 -32.26
C LEU A 9 -11.00 -0.98 -30.79
N SER A 10 -11.70 -0.33 -29.87
CA SER A 10 -11.50 -0.51 -28.44
C SER A 10 -11.87 -1.94 -28.02
N ILE A 11 -10.94 -2.63 -27.37
CA ILE A 11 -11.20 -3.94 -26.77
C ILE A 11 -12.00 -3.70 -25.49
N VAL A 12 -13.30 -4.03 -25.54
CA VAL A 12 -14.18 -4.02 -24.37
C VAL A 12 -14.17 -5.42 -23.76
N ILE A 13 -13.64 -5.55 -22.54
CA ILE A 13 -13.62 -6.82 -21.80
C ILE A 13 -14.73 -6.76 -20.75
N SER A 14 -15.79 -7.54 -20.94
CA SER A 14 -16.86 -7.72 -19.96
C SER A 14 -16.57 -8.96 -19.11
N ILE A 15 -16.52 -8.80 -17.78
CA ILE A 15 -16.29 -9.90 -16.83
C ILE A 15 -17.63 -10.17 -16.12
N GLU A 16 -18.35 -11.21 -16.55
CA GLU A 16 -19.69 -11.58 -16.02
C GLU A 16 -19.66 -12.41 -14.72
N LYS A 17 -18.52 -12.47 -14.02
CA LYS A 17 -18.42 -13.26 -12.79
C LYS A 17 -18.75 -12.37 -11.58
N PRO A 18 -19.75 -12.73 -10.74
CA PRO A 18 -19.91 -12.06 -9.46
C PRO A 18 -18.63 -12.26 -8.66
N PRO A 19 -17.99 -11.17 -8.20
CA PRO A 19 -16.70 -11.28 -7.57
C PRO A 19 -16.90 -11.95 -6.21
N ASN A 20 -16.55 -13.23 -6.13
CA ASN A 20 -16.19 -13.84 -4.87
C ASN A 20 -14.87 -13.19 -4.44
N PHE A 21 -14.96 -11.96 -3.92
CA PHE A 21 -13.84 -11.31 -3.28
C PHE A 21 -13.53 -12.14 -2.04
N VAL A 22 -12.53 -13.00 -2.15
CA VAL A 22 -11.82 -13.48 -0.98
C VAL A 22 -11.25 -12.21 -0.34
N SER A 23 -11.71 -11.86 0.87
CA SER A 23 -11.07 -10.81 1.66
C SER A 23 -9.67 -11.30 2.00
N VAL A 24 -8.71 -10.95 1.16
CA VAL A 24 -7.30 -11.15 1.50
C VAL A 24 -6.94 -9.96 2.37
N ASP A 25 -6.86 -10.16 3.68
CA ASP A 25 -6.55 -9.13 4.68
C ASP A 25 -5.12 -8.53 4.55
N ASN A 26 -4.42 -8.83 3.46
CA ASN A 26 -3.05 -8.40 3.20
C ASN A 26 -2.96 -7.65 1.87
N LEU A 27 -3.63 -6.50 1.77
CA LEU A 27 -3.37 -5.58 0.66
C LEU A 27 -1.94 -5.04 0.77
N ILE A 28 -1.06 -5.50 -0.10
CA ILE A 28 0.31 -4.98 -0.24
C ILE A 28 0.20 -3.66 -1.02
N PHE A 29 0.19 -2.54 -0.29
CA PHE A 29 0.26 -1.22 -0.91
C PHE A 29 1.70 -0.93 -1.32
N ILE A 30 2.00 -1.06 -2.61
CA ILE A 30 3.25 -0.57 -3.21
C ILE A 30 3.17 0.96 -3.23
N TYR A 31 4.13 1.65 -2.61
CA TYR A 31 4.15 3.12 -2.56
C TYR A 31 4.60 3.68 -3.92
N LEU A 32 3.68 3.69 -4.89
CA LEU A 32 3.91 4.20 -6.25
C LEU A 32 4.27 5.70 -6.27
N ASN A 33 3.91 6.46 -5.23
CA ASN A 33 4.23 7.89 -5.13
C ASN A 33 5.70 8.19 -4.78
N LYS A 34 6.51 7.18 -4.41
CA LYS A 34 7.97 7.30 -4.23
C LYS A 34 8.74 6.62 -5.35
N ALA A 35 8.04 6.00 -6.29
CA ALA A 35 8.71 5.46 -7.46
C ALA A 35 9.35 6.60 -8.25
N ASN A 36 10.60 6.40 -8.67
CA ASN A 36 11.27 7.34 -9.56
C ASN A 36 10.75 7.11 -10.98
N TRP A 37 9.61 7.71 -11.32
CA TRP A 37 8.96 7.53 -12.61
C TRP A 37 9.78 8.06 -13.79
N ILE A 38 10.57 9.10 -13.57
CA ILE A 38 11.46 9.67 -14.60
C ILE A 38 12.54 8.65 -14.95
N GLY A 39 13.26 8.15 -13.94
CA GLY A 39 14.30 7.13 -14.14
C GLY A 39 13.73 5.79 -14.62
N PHE A 40 12.54 5.42 -14.17
CA PHE A 40 11.81 4.25 -14.68
C PHE A 40 11.60 4.37 -16.19
N THR A 41 11.04 5.50 -16.64
CA THR A 41 10.72 5.73 -18.05
C THR A 41 11.97 5.71 -18.91
N GLU A 42 13.00 6.47 -18.51
CA GLU A 42 14.27 6.54 -19.24
C GLU A 42 14.93 5.17 -19.35
N PHE A 43 14.96 4.41 -18.25
CA PHE A 43 15.53 3.06 -18.25
C PHE A 43 14.74 2.11 -19.15
N THR A 44 13.40 2.12 -19.07
CA THR A 44 12.57 1.23 -19.92
C THR A 44 12.72 1.57 -21.39
N GLU A 45 12.68 2.83 -21.77
CA GLU A 45 12.79 3.26 -23.17
C GLU A 45 14.16 2.89 -23.75
N ASN A 46 15.23 3.13 -22.98
CA ASN A 46 16.58 2.72 -23.38
C ASN A 46 16.71 1.19 -23.47
N ALA A 47 16.20 0.46 -22.48
CA ALA A 47 16.26 -1.01 -22.47
C ALA A 47 15.46 -1.63 -23.62
N PHE A 48 14.27 -1.11 -23.92
CA PHE A 48 13.42 -1.63 -25.00
C PHE A 48 13.92 -1.23 -26.39
N SER A 49 14.43 -0.02 -26.58
CA SER A 49 15.03 0.40 -27.86
C SER A 49 16.27 -0.41 -28.23
N ALA A 50 17.01 -0.91 -27.23
CA ALA A 50 18.14 -1.82 -27.44
C ALA A 50 17.74 -3.27 -27.76
N LEU A 51 16.46 -3.65 -27.62
CA LEU A 51 16.02 -4.99 -27.95
C LEU A 51 15.76 -5.16 -29.45
N PRO A 52 16.27 -6.24 -30.09
CA PRO A 52 15.96 -6.53 -31.47
C PRO A 52 14.48 -6.87 -31.63
N ILE A 53 13.85 -6.35 -32.68
CA ILE A 53 12.49 -6.72 -33.10
C ILE A 53 12.48 -8.20 -33.43
N ARG A 54 11.58 -8.96 -32.80
CA ARG A 54 11.50 -10.42 -32.94
C ARG A 54 10.08 -10.84 -33.30
N THR A 55 9.99 -11.88 -34.12
CA THR A 55 8.73 -12.45 -34.59
C THR A 55 8.09 -13.42 -33.57
N GLU A 56 8.90 -13.98 -32.66
CA GLU A 56 8.44 -14.98 -31.70
C GLU A 56 7.99 -14.35 -30.37
N VAL A 57 6.70 -14.47 -30.09
CA VAL A 57 6.01 -13.80 -28.97
C VAL A 57 6.54 -14.26 -27.60
N THR A 58 6.83 -15.55 -27.43
CA THR A 58 7.29 -16.15 -26.16
C THR A 58 8.64 -15.60 -25.70
N VAL A 59 9.56 -15.38 -26.64
CA VAL A 59 10.88 -14.79 -26.37
C VAL A 59 10.75 -13.29 -26.07
N GLY A 60 9.85 -12.60 -26.77
CA GLY A 60 9.52 -11.20 -26.53
C GLY A 60 8.97 -10.97 -25.13
N GLU A 61 7.96 -11.74 -24.72
CA GLU A 61 7.37 -11.70 -23.39
C GLU A 61 8.40 -11.93 -22.28
N ARG A 62 9.24 -12.95 -22.42
CA ARG A 62 10.28 -13.25 -21.42
C ARG A 62 11.27 -12.09 -21.26
N ARG A 63 11.64 -11.42 -22.36
CA ARG A 63 12.54 -10.25 -22.32
C ARG A 63 11.85 -9.04 -21.70
N PHE A 64 10.58 -8.82 -22.06
CA PHE A 64 9.75 -7.80 -21.44
C PHE A 64 9.69 -7.99 -19.92
N GLY A 65 9.35 -9.19 -19.45
CA GLY A 65 9.31 -9.52 -18.03
C GLY A 65 10.66 -9.29 -17.33
N LYS A 66 11.80 -9.58 -17.99
CA LYS A 66 13.13 -9.28 -17.44
C LYS A 66 13.40 -7.79 -17.29
N VAL A 67 13.09 -6.99 -18.31
CA VAL A 67 13.26 -5.53 -18.28
C VAL A 67 12.38 -4.91 -17.19
N ILE A 68 11.11 -5.34 -17.14
CA ILE A 68 10.17 -4.88 -16.12
C ILE A 68 10.62 -5.30 -14.72
N GLY A 69 11.06 -6.54 -14.51
CA GLY A 69 11.58 -7.00 -13.22
C GLY A 69 12.79 -6.19 -12.76
N ALA A 70 13.73 -5.90 -13.66
CA ALA A 70 14.91 -5.09 -13.36
C ALA A 70 14.53 -3.63 -13.02
N VAL A 71 13.64 -3.01 -13.80
CA VAL A 71 13.25 -1.62 -13.55
C VAL A 71 12.45 -1.49 -12.25
N ILE A 72 11.59 -2.45 -11.93
CA ILE A 72 10.86 -2.47 -10.66
C ILE A 72 11.84 -2.52 -9.49
N ALA A 73 12.85 -3.40 -9.55
CA ALA A 73 13.85 -3.54 -8.49
C ALA A 73 14.68 -2.27 -8.27
N CYS A 74 14.95 -1.51 -9.33
CA CYS A 74 15.78 -0.31 -9.26
C CYS A 74 15.01 0.97 -8.93
N PHE A 75 13.77 1.13 -9.44
CA PHE A 75 13.07 2.41 -9.43
C PHE A 75 11.77 2.41 -8.63
N ILE A 76 11.27 1.24 -8.23
CA ILE A 76 10.14 1.13 -7.31
C ILE A 76 10.68 0.72 -5.95
N PRO A 77 10.61 1.59 -4.93
CA PRO A 77 11.10 1.26 -3.60
C PRO A 77 10.45 -0.01 -3.07
N ALA A 78 11.27 -0.98 -2.70
CA ALA A 78 10.82 -2.15 -1.97
C ALA A 78 10.32 -1.69 -0.58
N GLY A 79 9.04 -1.89 -0.30
CA GLY A 79 8.47 -1.48 0.97
C GLY A 79 7.05 -1.99 1.15
N LYS A 80 6.80 -2.59 2.31
CA LYS A 80 5.45 -2.85 2.80
C LYS A 80 5.06 -1.64 3.64
N ILE A 81 3.96 -0.98 3.32
CA ILE A 81 3.30 -0.14 4.33
C ILE A 81 2.71 -1.11 5.34
N ALA A 82 3.40 -1.32 6.46
CA ALA A 82 2.98 -2.24 7.51
C ALA A 82 1.59 -1.88 8.06
N GLU A 83 1.19 -0.62 7.92
CA GLU A 83 -0.08 -0.11 8.40
C GLU A 83 -0.51 1.06 7.50
N LEU A 84 -1.49 0.84 6.61
CA LEU A 84 -2.25 1.97 6.10
C LEU A 84 -2.80 2.66 7.35
N ARG A 85 -2.50 3.95 7.55
CA ARG A 85 -3.08 4.74 8.64
C ARG A 85 -4.27 5.48 8.08
N PRO A 86 -5.43 4.82 7.87
CA PRO A 86 -6.63 5.54 7.46
C PRO A 86 -6.84 6.62 8.51
N ASN A 87 -7.04 7.84 8.04
CA ASN A 87 -7.25 9.06 8.82
C ASN A 87 -5.99 9.83 9.26
N PHE A 88 -4.77 9.44 8.92
CA PHE A 88 -3.60 10.30 9.19
C PHE A 88 -3.75 11.66 8.47
N PRO A 89 -3.48 12.81 9.12
CA PRO A 89 -3.64 14.13 8.50
C PRO A 89 -2.54 14.40 7.47
N ALA A 90 -2.65 13.74 6.32
CA ALA A 90 -1.63 13.71 5.27
C ALA A 90 -1.28 15.10 4.75
N VAL A 91 -2.27 16.00 4.62
CA VAL A 91 -2.05 17.37 4.16
C VAL A 91 -1.09 18.12 5.09
N ALA A 92 -1.35 18.11 6.40
CA ALA A 92 -0.50 18.79 7.40
C ALA A 92 0.88 18.12 7.53
N ALA A 93 0.94 16.79 7.42
CA ALA A 93 2.20 16.05 7.44
C ALA A 93 3.06 16.33 6.22
N ASN A 94 2.47 16.35 5.02
CA ASN A 94 3.18 16.68 3.78
C ASN A 94 3.70 18.11 3.83
N ALA A 95 2.90 19.08 4.29
CA ALA A 95 3.35 20.45 4.46
C ALA A 95 4.55 20.57 5.40
N ARG A 96 4.51 19.85 6.54
CA ARG A 96 5.63 19.78 7.49
C ARG A 96 6.87 19.17 6.85
N ASP A 97 6.70 18.09 6.11
CA ASP A 97 7.81 17.36 5.51
C ASP A 97 8.46 18.19 4.40
N THR A 98 7.68 18.89 3.56
CA THR A 98 8.20 19.87 2.59
C THR A 98 9.01 20.96 3.28
N LEU A 99 8.49 21.55 4.37
CA LEU A 99 9.22 22.57 5.13
C LEU A 99 10.51 22.02 5.72
N ARG A 100 10.50 20.82 6.30
CA ARG A 100 11.70 20.19 6.85
C ARG A 100 12.79 19.93 5.81
N HIS A 101 12.40 19.62 4.56
CA HIS A 101 13.37 19.46 3.46
C HIS A 101 13.96 20.81 3.00
N ALA A 102 13.19 21.89 3.04
CA ALA A 102 13.64 23.22 2.66
C ALA A 102 14.48 23.91 3.76
N ASP A 103 13.97 23.89 5.00
CA ASP A 103 14.61 24.44 6.19
C ASP A 103 14.20 23.64 7.44
N SER A 104 15.14 22.86 7.97
CA SER A 104 14.90 22.02 9.14
C SER A 104 14.65 22.79 10.44
N CYS A 105 15.01 24.07 10.50
CA CYS A 105 14.89 24.92 11.69
C CYS A 105 13.64 25.82 11.66
N ASP A 106 12.79 25.71 10.64
CA ASP A 106 11.61 26.55 10.49
C ASP A 106 10.63 26.39 11.69
N PRO A 107 10.27 27.48 12.39
CA PRO A 107 9.39 27.42 13.55
C PRO A 107 7.99 26.89 13.24
N ARG A 108 7.52 27.00 11.99
CA ARG A 108 6.22 26.47 11.53
C ARG A 108 6.16 24.94 11.60
N ILE A 109 7.31 24.26 11.60
CA ILE A 109 7.36 22.80 11.81
C ILE A 109 6.79 22.43 13.17
N ARG A 110 7.01 23.25 14.21
CA ARG A 110 6.45 23.04 15.54
C ARG A 110 4.94 23.15 15.52
N ASP A 111 4.42 24.17 14.84
CA ASP A 111 2.98 24.44 14.78
C ASP A 111 2.25 23.34 14.00
N LEU A 112 2.83 22.89 12.87
CA LEU A 112 2.31 21.75 12.11
C LEU A 112 2.34 20.44 12.93
N ASN A 113 3.37 20.21 13.73
CA ASN A 113 3.41 19.05 14.63
C ASN A 113 2.34 19.14 15.73
N LEU A 114 2.02 20.33 16.22
CA LEU A 114 0.93 20.53 17.17
C LEU A 114 -0.43 20.24 16.49
N GLU A 115 -0.62 20.73 15.28
CA GLU A 115 -1.85 20.52 14.50
C GLU A 115 -2.07 19.05 14.15
N ILE A 116 -1.03 18.35 13.69
CA ILE A 116 -1.07 16.90 13.45
C ILE A 116 -1.51 16.16 14.72
N ARG A 117 -0.93 16.50 15.87
CA ARG A 117 -1.31 15.90 17.15
C ARG A 117 -2.77 16.19 17.51
N ARG A 118 -3.23 17.42 17.30
CA ARG A 118 -4.63 17.82 17.53
C ARG A 118 -5.59 17.00 16.68
N LEU A 119 -5.35 16.92 15.37
CA LEU A 119 -6.19 16.17 14.42
C LEU A 119 -6.23 14.67 14.73
N VAL A 120 -5.07 14.06 15.00
CA VAL A 120 -4.98 12.65 15.40
C VAL A 120 -5.76 12.39 16.69
N ASN A 121 -5.63 13.27 17.70
CA ASN A 121 -6.33 13.10 18.96
C ASN A 121 -7.85 13.31 18.84
N GLN A 122 -8.28 14.26 18.02
CA GLN A 122 -9.72 14.45 17.72
C GLN A 122 -10.32 13.21 17.08
N GLN A 123 -9.63 12.61 16.12
CA GLN A 123 -10.09 11.37 15.48
C GLN A 123 -10.08 10.18 16.44
N LYS A 124 -9.03 10.02 17.24
CA LYS A 124 -9.01 8.99 18.30
C LYS A 124 -10.22 9.14 19.21
N ARG A 125 -10.52 10.37 19.65
CA ARG A 125 -11.70 10.66 20.47
C ARG A 125 -13.01 10.34 19.76
N LYS A 126 -13.13 10.69 18.48
CA LYS A 126 -14.32 10.35 17.67
C LYS A 126 -14.54 8.83 17.63
N LYS A 127 -13.49 8.05 17.34
CA LYS A 127 -13.55 6.58 17.35
C LYS A 127 -13.92 6.03 18.72
N TRP A 128 -13.40 6.61 19.80
CA TRP A 128 -13.79 6.24 21.16
C TRP A 128 -15.27 6.50 21.43
N ILE A 129 -15.78 7.65 21.00
CA ILE A 129 -17.21 7.97 21.16
C ILE A 129 -18.06 7.00 20.35
N GLU A 130 -17.72 6.73 19.09
CA GLU A 130 -18.42 5.76 18.24
C GLU A 130 -18.43 4.36 18.87
N LEU A 131 -17.29 3.91 19.39
CA LEU A 131 -17.18 2.63 20.10
C LEU A 131 -18.10 2.60 21.34
N LEU A 132 -18.06 3.63 22.18
CA LEU A 132 -18.90 3.71 23.37
C LEU A 132 -20.39 3.75 23.03
N MET A 133 -20.77 4.48 21.98
CA MET A 133 -22.16 4.52 21.50
C MET A 133 -22.62 3.18 20.91
N SER A 134 -21.71 2.37 20.39
CA SER A 134 -22.03 1.02 19.91
C SER A 134 -22.22 -0.01 21.05
N CYS A 135 -21.68 0.26 22.24
CA CYS A 135 -21.78 -0.64 23.39
C CYS A 135 -23.10 -0.42 24.15
N ASN A 136 -24.16 -1.13 23.77
CA ASN A 136 -25.42 -1.13 24.52
C ASN A 136 -25.38 -2.05 25.76
N LEU A 137 -26.14 -1.72 26.81
CA LEU A 137 -26.22 -2.49 28.08
C LEU A 137 -26.66 -3.96 27.90
N SER A 138 -27.39 -4.28 26.82
CA SER A 138 -27.90 -5.63 26.55
C SER A 138 -26.97 -6.52 25.72
N THR A 139 -26.06 -5.94 24.91
CA THR A 139 -25.29 -6.71 23.90
C THR A 139 -23.80 -6.33 23.84
N GLY A 140 -23.40 -5.17 24.39
CA GLY A 140 -22.06 -4.60 24.26
C GLY A 140 -21.21 -4.61 25.54
N VAL A 141 -21.73 -5.13 26.66
CA VAL A 141 -21.04 -5.13 27.97
C VAL A 141 -19.73 -5.91 27.92
N SER A 142 -19.70 -7.05 27.23
CA SER A 142 -18.47 -7.86 27.07
C SER A 142 -17.40 -7.14 26.24
N GLN A 143 -17.80 -6.42 25.19
CA GLN A 143 -16.90 -5.62 24.35
C GLN A 143 -16.34 -4.42 25.11
N LEU A 144 -17.19 -3.74 25.91
CA LEU A 144 -16.76 -2.65 26.78
C LEU A 144 -15.73 -3.15 27.79
N TRP A 145 -16.01 -4.22 28.52
CA TRP A 145 -15.08 -4.80 29.49
C TRP A 145 -13.78 -5.30 28.86
N SER A 146 -13.84 -5.91 27.67
CA SER A 146 -12.65 -6.32 26.92
C SER A 146 -11.79 -5.11 26.54
N THR A 147 -12.43 -4.01 26.15
CA THR A 147 -11.76 -2.74 25.82
C THR A 147 -11.12 -2.11 27.05
N VAL A 148 -11.84 -2.03 28.19
CA VAL A 148 -11.29 -1.54 29.45
C VAL A 148 -10.09 -2.38 29.89
N LYS A 149 -10.19 -3.70 29.79
CA LYS A 149 -9.09 -4.63 30.13
C LYS A 149 -7.86 -4.42 29.24
N ALA A 150 -8.06 -4.16 27.95
CA ALA A 150 -6.97 -3.85 27.02
C ALA A 150 -6.28 -2.52 27.34
N LEU A 151 -7.02 -1.52 27.86
CA LEU A 151 -6.44 -0.25 28.33
C LEU A 151 -5.63 -0.43 29.61
N SER A 152 -6.11 -1.24 30.56
CA SER A 152 -5.43 -1.46 31.83
C SER A 152 -4.17 -2.32 31.70
N ASN A 153 -4.09 -3.16 30.68
CA ASN A 153 -2.92 -4.00 30.43
C ASN A 153 -2.61 -4.03 28.93
N PRO A 154 -1.94 -2.99 28.40
CA PRO A 154 -1.60 -2.94 26.98
C PRO A 154 -0.63 -4.07 26.68
N LYS A 155 -1.15 -5.17 26.13
CA LYS A 155 -0.31 -6.21 25.56
C LYS A 155 0.56 -5.53 24.51
N LYS A 156 1.89 -5.71 24.59
CA LYS A 156 2.77 -5.35 23.49
C LYS A 156 2.21 -6.06 22.26
N HIS A 157 1.79 -5.27 21.27
CA HIS A 157 1.39 -5.81 19.99
C HIS A 157 2.63 -6.52 19.44
N ASP A 158 2.56 -7.84 19.29
CA ASP A 158 3.61 -8.59 18.60
C ASP A 158 3.30 -8.44 17.11
N ASP A 159 4.09 -7.62 16.42
CA ASP A 159 3.90 -7.33 14.99
C ASP A 159 4.20 -8.55 14.10
N ARG A 160 4.56 -9.70 14.71
CA ARG A 160 4.71 -10.99 14.05
C ARG A 160 3.36 -11.70 13.95
N VAL A 161 2.55 -11.30 12.98
CA VAL A 161 1.48 -12.19 12.49
C VAL A 161 2.14 -13.24 11.59
N GLU A 162 2.25 -14.48 12.04
CA GLU A 162 2.60 -15.61 11.18
C GLU A 162 1.56 -15.71 10.05
N ALA A 163 2.03 -15.65 8.80
CA ALA A 163 1.16 -15.84 7.65
C ALA A 163 0.60 -17.26 7.67
N GLN A 164 -0.69 -17.42 7.96
CA GLN A 164 -1.39 -18.69 7.79
C GLN A 164 -1.77 -18.86 6.33
N PHE A 165 -1.23 -19.90 5.70
CA PHE A 165 -1.78 -20.46 4.47
C PHE A 165 -2.59 -21.70 4.82
N SER A 166 -3.86 -21.73 4.40
CA SER A 166 -4.73 -22.91 4.48
C SER A 166 -4.77 -23.61 5.85
N GLY A 167 -4.79 -22.85 6.94
CA GLY A 167 -4.96 -23.40 8.29
C GLY A 167 -3.74 -24.08 8.92
N HIS A 168 -2.56 -24.01 8.30
CA HIS A 168 -1.32 -24.51 8.88
C HIS A 168 -0.29 -23.40 9.05
N SER A 169 0.13 -23.14 10.29
CA SER A 169 1.29 -22.32 10.61
C SER A 169 2.57 -23.13 10.36
N SER A 170 3.44 -22.63 9.48
CA SER A 170 4.77 -23.21 9.25
C SER A 170 5.82 -22.39 10.00
N SER A 171 6.45 -23.01 10.99
CA SER A 171 7.51 -22.39 11.81
C SER A 171 8.91 -22.51 11.20
N GLU A 172 9.05 -23.06 9.97
CA GLU A 172 10.35 -23.33 9.35
C GLU A 172 10.55 -22.56 8.02
N PRO A 173 11.45 -21.56 7.96
CA PRO A 173 11.67 -20.75 6.76
C PRO A 173 12.44 -21.46 5.62
N LYS A 174 12.81 -22.74 5.77
CA LYS A 174 13.68 -23.44 4.81
C LYS A 174 12.97 -24.33 3.77
N LYS A 175 11.64 -24.42 3.78
CA LYS A 175 10.91 -25.35 2.89
C LYS A 175 10.21 -24.71 1.69
N CYS A 176 10.29 -23.39 1.50
CA CYS A 176 9.62 -22.70 0.40
C CYS A 176 10.48 -22.63 -0.89
N VAL A 177 11.09 -23.73 -1.32
CA VAL A 177 11.57 -23.90 -2.71
C VAL A 177 11.45 -25.37 -3.09
N SER A 178 10.30 -25.76 -3.63
CA SER A 178 10.14 -26.88 -4.57
C SER A 178 8.65 -26.97 -4.92
N TYR A 179 8.24 -26.29 -5.99
CA TYR A 179 7.27 -26.72 -6.99
C TYR A 179 7.46 -25.87 -8.24
#